data_AF-A0A8J2UGL9-F1
#
_entry.id   AF-A0A8J2UGL9-F1
#
_cell.length_a   1.000
_cell.length_b   1.000
_cell.length_c   1.000
_cell.angle_alpha   90.00
_cell.angle_beta   90.00
_cell.angle_gamma   90.00
#
_symmetry.space_group_name_H-M   'P 1'
#
loop_
_entity.id
_entity.type
_entity.pdbx_description
1 polymer ?
#
loop_
_entity_poly.entity_id
_entity_poly.type
_entity_poly.pdbx_seq_one_letter_code
_entity_poly.pdbx_strand_id
1 'polypeptide(L)'
;MRTALLLTGLVLATGLVLAAGTATAQRAISSEEALATAHRIEAATNSGDGSVLDHFFDIDSLIQNIRRKSVALKDPVFLKGFSESFNKGFINFGDRIVMAINLGNYRLLKEFERKGVRHLLFRMYGTGGLNYHDYTLVRSKDSIKASDVYVYQVDESLSNTLANLADMMNQSLENVPEDVSIIMKLTEENTKKNYSAVKEQYEHLTEKYKNTKSIQLIYITACHHLDLSLYETALEHFSTSFPDATSCYIMMIDLYYLRKEYDKGFVALDKLDKLLGGDAVLDHIRGNFYKEQGKKAESLACYEKVYHFEPTLAANNRSLITAYEDGGDKAKAYALVTDMKKTAAFHESDYSDLFSKYPDLK
;
A
#
# COMPACT_ATOMS: atom_id res chain seq x y z
N MET A 1 79.97 53.85 -24.30
CA MET A 1 79.55 54.23 -25.66
C MET A 1 78.34 53.39 -26.05
N ARG A 2 77.20 54.05 -26.35
CA ARG A 2 76.01 53.58 -27.12
C ARG A 2 75.13 52.47 -26.49
N THR A 3 73.96 52.79 -25.89
CA THR A 3 72.57 52.87 -26.47
C THR A 3 72.08 51.55 -27.09
N ALA A 4 70.87 51.02 -26.92
CA ALA A 4 69.62 51.33 -26.19
C ALA A 4 68.64 50.14 -26.44
N LEU A 5 67.66 49.87 -25.56
CA LEU A 5 66.21 49.83 -25.89
C LEU A 5 65.35 49.28 -24.72
N LEU A 6 64.20 49.93 -24.54
CA LEU A 6 63.05 49.59 -23.70
C LEU A 6 62.38 48.26 -24.10
N LEU A 7 61.72 47.55 -23.17
CA LEU A 7 60.25 47.56 -23.04
C LEU A 7 59.74 46.69 -21.87
N THR A 8 58.65 47.19 -21.31
CA THR A 8 57.78 46.74 -20.22
C THR A 8 57.19 45.33 -20.41
N GLY A 9 57.31 44.47 -19.39
CA GLY A 9 56.56 43.22 -19.27
C GLY A 9 55.46 43.32 -18.22
N LEU A 10 54.21 43.33 -18.70
CA LEU A 10 52.97 43.30 -17.93
C LEU A 10 52.74 41.85 -17.41
N VAL A 11 52.75 41.63 -16.09
CA VAL A 11 52.34 40.34 -15.51
C VAL A 11 50.86 40.45 -15.12
N LEU A 12 50.00 39.82 -15.94
CA LEU A 12 48.60 39.58 -15.59
C LEU A 12 48.55 38.54 -14.46
N ALA A 13 48.15 38.97 -13.26
CA ALA A 13 47.72 38.08 -12.18
C ALA A 13 46.26 37.70 -12.44
N THR A 14 46.02 36.53 -13.03
CA THR A 14 44.69 35.91 -13.05
C THR A 14 44.42 35.25 -11.71
N GLY A 15 43.65 35.92 -10.86
CA GLY A 15 43.09 35.34 -9.65
C GLY A 15 42.10 34.24 -9.99
N LEU A 16 42.45 32.99 -9.69
CA LEU A 16 41.51 31.88 -9.66
C LEU A 16 40.66 32.02 -8.39
N VAL A 17 39.45 32.57 -8.51
CA VAL A 17 38.42 32.43 -7.49
C VAL A 17 37.83 31.03 -7.64
N LEU A 18 38.26 30.11 -6.78
CA LEU A 18 37.56 28.85 -6.56
C LEU A 18 36.21 29.16 -5.92
N ALA A 19 35.17 29.27 -6.75
CA ALA A 19 33.80 29.20 -6.29
C ALA A 19 33.55 27.77 -5.77
N ALA A 20 33.76 27.57 -4.47
CA ALA A 20 33.25 26.40 -3.78
C ALA A 20 31.71 26.49 -3.82
N GLY A 21 31.11 25.87 -4.83
CA GLY A 21 29.68 25.63 -4.86
C GLY A 21 29.33 24.71 -3.70
N THR A 22 28.97 25.28 -2.56
CA THR A 22 28.29 24.53 -1.51
C THR A 22 26.95 24.11 -2.09
N ALA A 23 26.83 22.86 -2.52
CA ALA A 23 25.54 22.22 -2.64
C ALA A 23 24.88 22.37 -1.26
N THR A 24 23.94 23.30 -1.14
CA THR A 24 23.18 23.49 0.10
C THR A 24 22.49 22.16 0.39
N ALA A 25 22.99 21.44 1.39
CA ALA A 25 22.37 20.21 1.85
C ALA A 25 20.90 20.54 2.15
N GLN A 26 19.99 19.85 1.47
CA GLN A 26 18.56 20.09 1.62
C GLN A 26 18.19 19.89 3.09
N ARG A 27 17.43 20.83 3.66
CA ARG A 27 17.00 20.75 5.07
C ARG A 27 16.30 19.42 5.32
N ALA A 28 16.70 18.72 6.38
CA ALA A 28 16.07 17.47 6.79
C ALA A 28 14.54 17.65 6.97
N ILE A 29 13.79 16.58 6.74
CA ILE A 29 12.34 16.57 6.95
C ILE A 29 12.11 16.41 8.45
N SER A 30 11.43 17.38 9.08
CA SER A 30 11.06 17.27 10.49
C SER A 30 9.84 16.34 10.68
N SER A 31 9.66 15.85 11.91
CA SER A 31 8.50 15.01 12.26
C SER A 31 7.19 15.77 12.07
N GLU A 32 7.17 17.05 12.48
CA GLU A 32 6.02 17.93 12.32
C GLU A 32 5.61 18.09 10.85
N GLU A 33 6.55 18.34 9.94
CA GLU A 33 6.25 18.46 8.50
C GLU A 33 5.75 17.16 7.90
N ALA A 34 6.34 16.03 8.30
CA ALA A 34 5.94 14.71 7.84
C ALA A 34 4.52 14.37 8.30
N LEU A 35 4.21 14.57 9.59
CA LEU A 35 2.88 14.34 10.15
C LEU A 35 1.83 15.29 9.56
N ALA A 36 2.14 16.58 9.38
CA ALA A 36 1.23 17.53 8.73
C ALA A 36 0.91 17.10 7.29
N THR A 37 1.91 16.62 6.55
CA THR A 37 1.71 16.06 5.21
C THR A 37 0.84 14.82 5.26
N ALA A 38 1.08 13.94 6.24
CA ALA A 38 0.35 12.70 6.40
C ALA A 38 -1.14 12.92 6.72
N HIS A 39 -1.45 13.81 7.66
CA HIS A 39 -2.83 14.13 8.03
C HIS A 39 -3.61 14.74 6.87
N ARG A 40 -2.96 15.55 6.01
CA ARG A 40 -3.58 16.07 4.78
C ARG A 40 -3.95 14.94 3.81
N ILE A 41 -3.05 13.97 3.62
CA ILE A 41 -3.28 12.81 2.76
C ILE A 41 -4.42 11.95 3.30
N GLU A 42 -4.35 11.58 4.58
CA GLU A 42 -5.38 10.82 5.28
C GLU A 42 -6.76 11.48 5.15
N ALA A 43 -6.87 12.77 5.46
CA ALA A 43 -8.14 13.49 5.37
C ALA A 43 -8.69 13.50 3.94
N ALA A 44 -7.86 13.85 2.96
CA ALA A 44 -8.28 13.93 1.56
C ALA A 44 -8.73 12.56 1.01
N THR A 45 -7.93 11.52 1.25
CA THR A 45 -8.21 10.16 0.74
C THR A 45 -9.50 9.62 1.37
N ASN A 46 -9.71 9.81 2.67
CA ASN A 46 -10.94 9.40 3.36
C ASN A 46 -12.17 10.22 2.95
N SER A 47 -11.99 11.43 2.39
CA SER A 47 -13.08 12.20 1.77
C SER A 47 -13.32 11.87 0.29
N GLY A 48 -12.61 10.89 -0.26
CA GLY A 48 -12.74 10.48 -1.66
C GLY A 48 -11.90 11.28 -2.65
N ASP A 49 -11.00 12.15 -2.19
CA ASP A 49 -10.07 12.89 -3.04
C ASP A 49 -8.74 12.12 -3.19
N GLY A 50 -8.69 11.26 -4.21
CA GLY A 50 -7.50 10.51 -4.58
C GLY A 50 -6.37 11.38 -5.15
N SER A 51 -6.70 12.58 -5.66
CA SER A 51 -5.72 13.43 -6.36
C SER A 51 -4.57 13.86 -5.44
N VAL A 52 -4.82 13.98 -4.13
CA VAL A 52 -3.78 14.35 -3.15
C VAL A 52 -2.68 13.28 -3.05
N LEU A 53 -3.03 12.00 -3.18
CA LEU A 53 -2.07 10.90 -3.24
C LEU A 53 -1.28 10.91 -4.55
N ASP A 54 -1.93 11.17 -5.68
CA ASP A 54 -1.25 11.27 -6.98
C ASP A 54 -0.19 12.37 -6.96
N HIS A 55 -0.54 13.54 -6.43
CA HIS A 55 0.37 14.67 -6.28
C HIS A 55 1.37 14.48 -5.13
N PHE A 56 1.24 13.46 -4.29
CA PHE A 56 2.19 13.22 -3.19
C PHE A 56 3.53 12.70 -3.70
N PHE A 57 3.57 12.01 -4.84
CA PHE A 57 4.81 11.53 -5.41
C PHE A 57 5.66 12.67 -6.00
N ASP A 58 6.96 12.63 -5.73
CA ASP A 58 7.96 13.36 -6.50
C ASP A 58 8.34 12.49 -7.70
N ILE A 59 7.74 12.80 -8.85
CA ILE A 59 7.84 11.97 -10.05
C ILE A 59 9.29 11.84 -10.53
N ASP A 60 10.10 12.90 -10.42
CA ASP A 60 11.51 12.87 -10.80
C ASP A 60 12.30 11.90 -9.92
N SER A 61 12.13 11.96 -8.59
CA SER A 61 12.76 11.02 -7.66
C SER A 61 12.29 9.59 -7.90
N LEU A 62 10.99 9.38 -8.15
CA LEU A 62 10.44 8.06 -8.45
C LEU A 62 11.05 7.50 -9.74
N ILE A 63 11.11 8.28 -10.83
CA ILE A 63 11.77 7.88 -12.08
C ILE A 63 13.25 7.54 -11.85
N GLN A 64 13.96 8.30 -11.01
CA GLN A 64 15.34 7.98 -10.65
C GLN A 64 15.43 6.65 -9.90
N ASN A 65 14.49 6.35 -8.99
CA ASN A 65 14.44 5.08 -8.26
C ASN A 65 14.20 3.90 -9.20
N ILE A 66 13.25 4.05 -10.13
CA ILE A 66 12.95 3.07 -11.18
C ILE A 66 14.20 2.86 -12.05
N ARG A 67 14.81 3.95 -12.54
CA ARG A 67 16.02 3.91 -13.37
C ARG A 67 17.21 3.24 -12.67
N ARG A 68 17.34 3.35 -11.35
CA ARG A 68 18.41 2.67 -10.62
C ARG A 68 18.30 1.15 -10.71
N LYS A 69 17.07 0.62 -10.76
CA LYS A 69 16.73 -0.80 -10.78
C LYS A 69 16.56 -1.39 -12.19
N SER A 70 16.16 -0.56 -13.16
CA SER A 70 15.95 -0.94 -14.56
C SER A 70 17.23 -0.89 -15.39
N VAL A 71 17.40 -1.90 -16.25
CA VAL A 71 18.46 -1.94 -17.28
C VAL A 71 18.09 -1.05 -18.47
N ALA A 72 16.84 -1.09 -18.92
CA ALA A 72 16.35 -0.33 -20.07
C ALA A 72 16.45 1.18 -19.88
N LEU A 73 16.08 1.68 -18.70
CA LEU A 73 16.10 3.11 -18.39
C LEU A 73 17.52 3.68 -18.23
N LYS A 74 18.57 2.86 -18.36
CA LYS A 74 19.93 3.36 -18.54
C LYS A 74 20.12 4.02 -19.90
N ASP A 75 19.40 3.55 -20.93
CA ASP A 75 19.41 4.15 -22.26
C ASP A 75 18.73 5.54 -22.25
N PRO A 76 19.41 6.61 -22.70
CA PRO A 76 18.87 7.97 -22.64
C PRO A 76 17.62 8.19 -23.51
N VAL A 77 17.51 7.49 -24.64
CA VAL A 77 16.37 7.66 -25.56
C VAL A 77 15.13 7.01 -24.97
N PHE A 78 15.27 5.77 -24.47
CA PHE A 78 14.20 5.07 -23.79
C PHE A 78 13.75 5.78 -22.52
N LEU A 79 14.70 6.27 -21.70
CA LEU A 79 14.40 7.07 -20.51
C LEU A 79 13.56 8.31 -20.83
N LYS A 80 13.88 9.03 -21.91
CA LYS A 80 13.14 10.21 -22.32
C LYS A 80 11.68 9.85 -22.66
N GLY A 81 11.47 8.84 -23.50
CA GLY A 81 10.14 8.37 -23.89
C GLY A 81 9.32 7.83 -22.71
N PHE A 82 9.96 7.06 -21.83
CA PHE A 82 9.36 6.57 -20.59
C PHE A 82 8.92 7.74 -19.70
N SER A 83 9.80 8.71 -19.44
CA SER A 83 9.51 9.84 -18.55
C SER A 83 8.36 10.71 -19.07
N GLU A 84 8.30 10.95 -20.38
CA GLU A 84 7.21 11.69 -21.02
C GLU A 84 5.87 10.96 -20.91
N SER A 85 5.88 9.63 -21.05
CA SER A 85 4.67 8.79 -20.94
C SER A 85 4.21 8.64 -19.49
N PHE A 86 5.16 8.43 -18.57
CA PHE A 86 4.91 8.26 -17.15
C PHE A 86 4.26 9.50 -16.55
N ASN A 87 4.78 10.69 -16.85
CA ASN A 87 4.20 11.97 -16.39
C ASN A 87 2.75 12.19 -16.86
N LYS A 88 2.36 11.62 -18.01
CA LYS A 88 0.99 11.73 -18.54
C LYS A 88 0.04 10.66 -17.98
N GLY A 89 0.58 9.49 -17.62
CA GLY A 89 -0.22 8.28 -17.32
C GLY A 89 -0.20 7.81 -15.86
N PHE A 90 0.67 8.34 -15.01
CA PHE A 90 0.74 7.97 -13.58
C PHE A 90 -0.45 8.51 -12.74
N ILE A 91 -1.35 9.25 -13.37
CA ILE A 91 -2.58 9.78 -12.78
C ILE A 91 -3.50 8.58 -12.45
N ASN A 92 -4.21 8.62 -11.32
CA ASN A 92 -5.18 7.63 -10.80
C ASN A 92 -4.64 6.56 -9.83
N PHE A 93 -3.45 6.70 -9.22
CA PHE A 93 -3.05 5.83 -8.11
C PHE A 93 -3.98 6.04 -6.91
N GLY A 94 -4.22 7.30 -6.54
CA GLY A 94 -5.07 7.67 -5.44
C GLY A 94 -6.53 7.24 -5.62
N ASP A 95 -7.08 7.32 -6.82
CA ASP A 95 -8.45 6.85 -7.09
C ASP A 95 -8.60 5.35 -6.84
N ARG A 96 -7.57 4.54 -7.16
CA ARG A 96 -7.57 3.11 -6.83
C ARG A 96 -7.56 2.88 -5.32
N ILE A 97 -6.83 3.71 -4.56
CA ILE A 97 -6.85 3.65 -3.10
C ILE A 97 -8.23 4.03 -2.56
N VAL A 98 -8.82 5.13 -3.04
CA VAL A 98 -10.17 5.57 -2.64
C VAL A 98 -11.21 4.47 -2.88
N MET A 99 -11.18 3.82 -4.04
CA MET A 99 -12.08 2.68 -4.31
C MET A 99 -11.84 1.50 -3.37
N ALA A 100 -10.57 1.20 -3.03
CA ALA A 100 -10.20 0.07 -2.18
C ALA A 100 -10.53 0.28 -0.69
N ILE A 101 -10.60 1.53 -0.22
CA ILE A 101 -10.94 1.84 1.18
C ILE A 101 -12.44 2.01 1.43
N ASN A 102 -13.29 1.69 0.45
CA ASN A 102 -14.74 1.78 0.66
C ASN A 102 -15.17 0.98 1.91
N LEU A 103 -16.06 1.53 2.73
CA LEU A 103 -16.45 1.02 4.06
C LEU A 103 -15.32 0.92 5.11
N GLY A 104 -14.15 1.46 4.80
CA GLY A 104 -13.00 1.49 5.69
C GLY A 104 -12.33 2.85 5.70
N ASN A 105 -11.01 2.89 5.66
CA ASN A 105 -10.24 4.13 5.69
C ASN A 105 -8.79 3.94 5.19
N TYR A 106 -8.15 5.06 4.91
CA TYR A 106 -6.72 5.21 4.75
C TYR A 106 -6.15 5.97 5.94
N ARG A 107 -5.39 5.30 6.82
CA ARG A 107 -5.00 5.87 8.12
C ARG A 107 -3.49 5.87 8.33
N LEU A 108 -2.93 6.99 8.75
CA LEU A 108 -1.57 7.09 9.24
C LEU A 108 -1.43 6.29 10.54
N LEU A 109 -0.54 5.31 10.53
CA LEU A 109 -0.18 4.55 11.73
C LEU A 109 0.98 5.20 12.46
N LYS A 110 2.04 5.56 11.73
CA LYS A 110 3.22 6.18 12.32
C LYS A 110 4.09 6.90 11.30
N GLU A 111 4.83 7.85 11.82
CA GLU A 111 6.04 8.39 11.22
C GLU A 111 7.25 7.71 11.87
N PHE A 112 8.28 7.39 11.08
CA PHE A 112 9.51 6.81 11.60
C PHE A 112 10.70 7.10 10.68
N GLU A 113 11.90 6.87 11.19
CA GLU A 113 13.14 7.01 10.44
C GLU A 113 13.83 5.65 10.26
N ARG A 114 14.31 5.36 9.06
CA ARG A 114 15.09 4.16 8.73
C ARG A 114 16.34 4.58 7.96
N LYS A 115 17.52 4.33 8.54
CA LYS A 115 18.83 4.67 7.95
C LYS A 115 18.94 6.16 7.53
N GLY A 116 18.44 7.08 8.35
CA GLY A 116 18.49 8.52 8.08
C GLY A 116 17.43 9.02 7.08
N VAL A 117 16.55 8.16 6.60
CA VAL A 117 15.44 8.52 5.71
C VAL A 117 14.14 8.42 6.47
N ARG A 118 13.26 9.41 6.27
CA ARG A 118 11.96 9.49 6.94
C ARG A 118 10.87 8.79 6.17
N HIS A 119 9.94 8.18 6.88
CA HIS A 119 8.88 7.36 6.33
C HIS A 119 7.53 7.68 6.95
N LEU A 120 6.46 7.47 6.17
CA LEU A 120 5.08 7.46 6.64
C LEU A 120 4.47 6.10 6.35
N LEU A 121 3.99 5.43 7.41
CA LEU A 121 3.26 4.17 7.27
C LEU A 121 1.77 4.44 7.35
N PHE A 122 1.06 4.12 6.28
CA PHE A 122 -0.40 4.15 6.22
C PHE A 122 -0.97 2.74 6.18
N ARG A 123 -2.09 2.53 6.86
CA ARG A 123 -3.00 1.41 6.63
C ARG A 123 -4.00 1.79 5.55
N MET A 124 -4.24 0.87 4.62
CA MET A 124 -5.42 0.81 3.76
C MET A 124 -6.32 -0.31 4.27
N TYR A 125 -7.58 -0.02 4.55
CA TYR A 125 -8.56 -1.03 4.93
C TYR A 125 -9.93 -0.69 4.34
N GLY A 126 -10.67 -1.69 3.89
CA GLY A 126 -11.97 -1.53 3.27
C GLY A 126 -12.32 -2.73 2.38
N THR A 127 -13.08 -2.49 1.32
CA THR A 127 -13.43 -3.51 0.32
C THR A 127 -12.24 -4.15 -0.38
N GLY A 128 -11.11 -3.44 -0.49
CA GLY A 128 -9.85 -3.97 -1.03
C GLY A 128 -9.06 -4.85 -0.07
N GLY A 129 -9.57 -5.08 1.15
CA GLY A 129 -8.90 -5.83 2.19
C GLY A 129 -7.90 -4.99 2.99
N LEU A 130 -7.11 -5.65 3.82
CA LEU A 130 -6.08 -5.03 4.66
C LEU A 130 -4.76 -4.91 3.90
N ASN A 131 -4.18 -3.71 3.87
CA ASN A 131 -2.85 -3.46 3.31
C ASN A 131 -2.16 -2.32 4.05
N TYR A 132 -0.85 -2.20 3.85
CA TYR A 132 -0.03 -1.14 4.43
C TYR A 132 0.93 -0.58 3.39
N HIS A 133 1.06 0.76 3.37
CA HIS A 133 1.89 1.51 2.46
C HIS A 133 2.93 2.32 3.24
N ASP A 134 4.21 1.95 3.07
CA ASP A 134 5.36 2.64 3.65
C ASP A 134 5.97 3.59 2.60
N TYR A 135 5.67 4.88 2.73
CA TYR A 135 6.20 5.91 1.82
C TYR A 135 7.56 6.39 2.27
N THR A 136 8.51 6.38 1.34
CA THR A 136 9.85 6.96 1.55
C THR A 136 9.83 8.44 1.21
N LEU A 137 10.04 9.31 2.20
CA LEU A 137 9.90 10.75 2.01
C LEU A 137 11.13 11.41 1.38
N VAL A 138 10.89 12.43 0.57
CA VAL A 138 11.88 13.32 0.00
C VAL A 138 11.39 14.77 0.12
N ARG A 139 12.33 15.70 0.29
CA ARG A 139 12.02 17.12 0.17
C ARG A 139 12.09 17.52 -1.29
N SER A 140 10.99 18.00 -1.85
CA SER A 140 10.93 18.53 -3.21
C SER A 140 10.62 20.02 -3.13
N LYS A 141 11.66 20.84 -3.35
CA LYS A 141 11.64 22.29 -3.11
C LYS A 141 11.11 22.60 -1.69
N ASP A 142 9.96 23.26 -1.60
CA ASP A 142 9.34 23.66 -0.33
C ASP A 142 8.29 22.65 0.19
N SER A 143 8.13 21.51 -0.48
CA SER A 143 7.12 20.51 -0.15
C SER A 143 7.73 19.16 0.25
N ILE A 144 7.00 18.41 1.07
CA ILE A 144 7.30 17.01 1.39
C ILE A 144 6.55 16.12 0.40
N LYS A 145 7.27 15.19 -0.21
CA LYS A 145 6.77 14.27 -1.23
C LYS A 145 7.25 12.85 -0.95
N ALA A 146 6.65 11.87 -1.62
CA ALA A 146 7.13 10.49 -1.64
C ALA A 146 8.03 10.26 -2.84
N SER A 147 9.21 9.68 -2.61
CA SER A 147 10.09 9.19 -3.68
C SER A 147 9.79 7.75 -4.08
N ASP A 148 9.12 6.99 -3.21
CA ASP A 148 8.70 5.61 -3.45
C ASP A 148 7.63 5.21 -2.42
N VAL A 149 6.95 4.09 -2.67
CA VAL A 149 6.06 3.43 -1.71
C VAL A 149 6.33 1.94 -1.71
N TYR A 150 6.48 1.36 -0.52
CA TYR A 150 6.54 -0.08 -0.32
C TYR A 150 5.18 -0.61 0.12
N VAL A 151 4.67 -1.63 -0.57
CA VAL A 151 3.33 -2.18 -0.41
C VAL A 151 3.43 -3.55 0.26
N TYR A 152 2.87 -3.66 1.47
CA TYR A 152 3.03 -4.83 2.32
C TYR A 152 2.32 -6.07 1.76
N GLN A 153 1.16 -5.90 1.12
CA GLN A 153 0.37 -7.01 0.56
C GLN A 153 1.12 -7.79 -0.52
N VAL A 154 2.06 -7.14 -1.23
CA VAL A 154 2.88 -7.77 -2.29
C VAL A 154 4.36 -7.83 -1.95
N ASP A 155 4.76 -7.31 -0.77
CA ASP A 155 6.14 -7.30 -0.28
C ASP A 155 7.13 -6.65 -1.27
N GLU A 156 6.72 -5.53 -1.88
CA GLU A 156 7.48 -4.88 -2.96
C GLU A 156 7.34 -3.35 -2.98
N SER A 157 8.39 -2.64 -3.42
CA SER A 157 8.33 -1.20 -3.73
C SER A 157 7.76 -0.93 -5.11
N LEU A 158 6.91 0.09 -5.26
CA LEU A 158 6.34 0.53 -6.53
C LEU A 158 7.42 0.77 -7.59
N SER A 159 8.56 1.38 -7.22
CA SER A 159 9.64 1.60 -8.18
C SER A 159 10.29 0.31 -8.71
N ASN A 160 10.23 -0.81 -7.97
CA ASN A 160 10.70 -2.11 -8.44
C ASN A 160 9.73 -2.70 -9.47
N THR A 161 8.43 -2.68 -9.16
CA THR A 161 7.38 -3.11 -10.08
C THR A 161 7.47 -2.35 -11.40
N LEU A 162 7.61 -1.02 -11.35
CA LEU A 162 7.72 -0.16 -12.53
C LEU A 162 9.04 -0.35 -13.28
N ALA A 163 10.14 -0.67 -12.60
CA ALA A 163 11.43 -0.94 -13.25
C ALA A 163 11.36 -2.22 -14.08
N ASN A 164 10.76 -3.28 -13.50
CA ASN A 164 10.51 -4.53 -14.21
C ASN A 164 9.63 -4.26 -15.44
N LEU A 165 8.53 -3.52 -15.29
CA LEU A 165 7.67 -3.15 -16.43
C LEU A 165 8.41 -2.36 -17.51
N ALA A 166 9.28 -1.42 -17.14
CA ALA A 166 10.08 -0.66 -18.10
C ALA A 166 11.06 -1.56 -18.87
N ASP A 167 11.72 -2.49 -18.17
CA ASP A 167 12.63 -3.47 -18.80
C ASP A 167 11.90 -4.40 -19.75
N MET A 168 10.64 -4.73 -19.47
CA MET A 168 9.78 -5.50 -20.36
C MET A 168 9.42 -4.72 -21.62
N MET A 169 9.01 -3.45 -21.49
CA MET A 169 8.59 -2.62 -22.61
C MET A 169 9.72 -2.30 -23.60
N ASN A 170 10.97 -2.33 -23.15
CA ASN A 170 12.13 -2.11 -24.00
C ASN A 170 12.54 -3.35 -24.83
N GLN A 171 12.01 -4.52 -24.49
CA GLN A 171 12.30 -5.75 -25.23
C GLN A 171 11.32 -5.91 -26.39
N SER A 172 11.80 -6.42 -27.53
CA SER A 172 10.89 -6.83 -28.60
C SER A 172 9.98 -7.94 -28.06
N LEU A 173 8.75 -8.02 -28.57
CA LEU A 173 7.80 -9.08 -28.18
C LEU A 173 8.38 -10.49 -28.36
N GLU A 174 9.39 -10.65 -29.22
CA GLU A 174 10.11 -11.90 -29.45
C GLU A 174 11.14 -12.26 -28.36
N ASN A 175 11.59 -11.29 -27.56
CA ASN A 175 12.64 -11.46 -26.55
C ASN A 175 12.16 -11.29 -25.10
N VAL A 176 10.85 -11.14 -24.87
CA VAL A 176 10.30 -10.97 -23.51
C VAL A 176 10.62 -12.22 -22.67
N PRO A 177 11.15 -12.08 -21.44
CA PRO A 177 11.43 -13.21 -20.57
C PRO A 177 10.17 -14.04 -20.32
N GLU A 178 10.32 -15.36 -20.22
CA GLU A 178 9.17 -16.26 -20.15
C GLU A 178 8.31 -16.03 -18.90
N ASP A 179 8.93 -15.77 -17.74
CA ASP A 179 8.24 -15.43 -16.49
C ASP A 179 7.39 -14.17 -16.62
N VAL A 180 7.92 -13.15 -17.28
CA VAL A 180 7.17 -11.94 -17.61
C VAL A 180 5.96 -12.24 -18.49
N SER A 181 6.15 -13.01 -19.57
CA SER A 181 5.06 -13.37 -20.48
C SER A 181 3.93 -14.10 -19.75
N ILE A 182 4.30 -14.99 -18.81
CA ILE A 182 3.36 -15.68 -17.93
C ILE A 182 2.61 -14.67 -17.05
N ILE A 183 3.31 -13.77 -16.34
CA ILE A 183 2.71 -12.77 -15.46
C ILE A 183 1.68 -11.92 -16.23
N MET A 184 2.01 -11.47 -17.44
CA MET A 184 1.11 -10.66 -18.26
C MET A 184 -0.17 -11.42 -18.60
N LYS A 185 -0.03 -12.66 -19.10
CA LYS A 185 -1.18 -13.50 -19.48
C LYS A 185 -2.09 -13.78 -18.29
N LEU A 186 -1.52 -14.20 -17.16
CA LEU A 186 -2.30 -14.50 -15.96
C LEU A 186 -2.99 -13.23 -15.40
N THR A 187 -2.32 -12.09 -15.43
CA THR A 187 -2.89 -10.80 -14.98
C THR A 187 -4.03 -10.34 -15.91
N GLU A 188 -3.87 -10.49 -17.21
CA GLU A 188 -4.90 -10.18 -18.20
C GLU A 188 -6.15 -11.03 -17.98
N GLU A 189 -5.99 -12.34 -17.79
CA GLU A 189 -7.10 -13.24 -17.51
C GLU A 189 -7.78 -12.93 -16.16
N ASN A 190 -7.02 -12.60 -15.11
CA ASN A 190 -7.60 -12.09 -13.85
C ASN A 190 -8.41 -10.80 -14.06
N THR A 191 -7.90 -9.87 -14.88
CA THR A 191 -8.60 -8.61 -15.19
C THR A 191 -9.92 -8.86 -15.93
N LYS A 192 -9.93 -9.85 -16.83
CA LYS A 192 -11.15 -10.35 -17.51
C LYS A 192 -12.04 -11.20 -16.61
N LYS A 193 -11.65 -11.44 -15.35
CA LYS A 193 -12.30 -12.35 -14.39
C LYS A 193 -12.38 -13.80 -14.87
N ASN A 194 -11.48 -14.21 -15.75
CA ASN A 194 -11.36 -15.58 -16.25
C ASN A 194 -10.47 -16.43 -15.34
N TYR A 195 -10.90 -16.59 -14.10
CA TYR A 195 -10.10 -17.23 -13.05
C TYR A 195 -9.78 -18.71 -13.36
N SER A 196 -10.68 -19.41 -14.05
CA SER A 196 -10.46 -20.80 -14.47
C SER A 196 -9.29 -20.93 -15.45
N ALA A 197 -9.14 -19.98 -16.38
CA ALA A 197 -8.00 -19.97 -17.31
C ALA A 197 -6.68 -19.64 -16.59
N VAL A 198 -6.70 -18.75 -15.60
CA VAL A 198 -5.52 -18.49 -14.75
C VAL A 198 -5.07 -19.78 -14.08
N LYS A 199 -6.01 -20.54 -13.51
CA LYS A 199 -5.71 -21.83 -12.87
C LYS A 199 -5.12 -22.83 -13.85
N GLU A 200 -5.78 -23.05 -14.99
CA GLU A 200 -5.30 -23.99 -15.99
C GLU A 200 -3.89 -23.65 -16.45
N GLN A 201 -3.64 -22.37 -16.79
CA GLN A 201 -2.31 -21.93 -17.22
C GLN A 201 -1.26 -22.11 -16.12
N TYR A 202 -1.58 -21.76 -14.87
CA TYR A 202 -0.67 -21.94 -13.73
C TYR A 202 -0.31 -23.41 -13.49
N GLU A 203 -1.26 -24.33 -13.61
CA GLU A 203 -1.04 -25.76 -13.37
C GLU A 203 -0.09 -26.40 -14.40
N HIS A 204 -0.07 -25.88 -15.63
CA HIS A 204 0.84 -26.30 -16.69
C HIS A 204 2.25 -25.69 -16.59
N LEU A 205 2.46 -24.72 -15.68
CA LEU A 205 3.78 -24.15 -15.47
C LEU A 205 4.76 -25.16 -14.85
N THR A 206 6.04 -24.99 -15.19
CA THR A 206 7.11 -25.71 -14.51
C THR A 206 7.30 -25.19 -13.08
N GLU A 207 7.92 -26.00 -12.22
CA GLU A 207 8.21 -25.63 -10.82
C GLU A 207 9.01 -24.33 -10.69
N LYS A 208 9.87 -24.01 -11.67
CA LYS A 208 10.60 -22.74 -11.73
C LYS A 208 9.64 -21.55 -11.63
N TYR A 209 8.55 -21.55 -12.40
CA TYR A 209 7.61 -20.42 -12.48
C TYR A 209 6.54 -20.50 -11.39
N LYS A 210 6.13 -21.70 -10.98
CA LYS A 210 5.22 -21.88 -9.84
C LYS A 210 5.81 -21.36 -8.53
N ASN A 211 7.13 -21.31 -8.41
CA ASN A 211 7.83 -20.76 -7.24
C ASN A 211 8.17 -19.27 -7.34
N THR A 212 7.67 -18.56 -8.36
CA THR A 212 7.83 -17.11 -8.48
C THR A 212 6.74 -16.38 -7.66
N LYS A 213 7.15 -15.49 -6.74
CA LYS A 213 6.26 -14.78 -5.82
C LYS A 213 5.09 -14.08 -6.53
N SER A 214 5.38 -13.28 -7.56
CA SER A 214 4.36 -12.55 -8.31
C SER A 214 3.36 -13.47 -9.01
N ILE A 215 3.83 -14.58 -9.59
CA ILE A 215 2.96 -15.59 -10.24
C ILE A 215 2.05 -16.25 -9.20
N GLN A 216 2.58 -16.62 -8.02
CA GLN A 216 1.77 -17.18 -6.95
C GLN A 216 0.70 -16.19 -6.44
N LEU A 217 1.03 -14.91 -6.27
CA LEU A 217 0.06 -13.88 -5.83
C LEU A 217 -1.10 -13.72 -6.84
N ILE A 218 -0.80 -13.76 -8.14
CA ILE A 218 -1.79 -13.71 -9.21
C ILE A 218 -2.69 -14.97 -9.16
N TYR A 219 -2.08 -16.15 -8.96
CA TYR A 219 -2.81 -17.40 -8.85
C TYR A 219 -3.70 -17.46 -7.59
N ILE A 220 -3.20 -17.02 -6.44
CA ILE A 220 -3.97 -16.90 -5.18
C ILE A 220 -5.24 -16.07 -5.41
N THR A 221 -5.12 -14.94 -6.13
CA THR A 221 -6.26 -14.08 -6.46
C THR A 221 -7.32 -14.83 -7.26
N ALA A 222 -6.91 -15.62 -8.25
CA ALA A 222 -7.84 -16.45 -9.02
C ALA A 222 -8.50 -17.53 -8.15
N CYS A 223 -7.72 -18.23 -7.32
CA CYS A 223 -8.24 -19.28 -6.44
C CYS A 223 -9.29 -18.73 -5.45
N HIS A 224 -9.07 -17.54 -4.89
CA HIS A 224 -10.03 -16.87 -4.00
C HIS A 224 -11.42 -16.70 -4.62
N HIS A 225 -11.50 -16.54 -5.96
CA HIS A 225 -12.76 -16.42 -6.68
C HIS A 225 -13.35 -17.73 -7.19
N LEU A 226 -12.59 -18.82 -7.19
CA LEU A 226 -13.01 -20.11 -7.73
C LEU A 226 -13.59 -21.03 -6.67
N ASP A 227 -12.79 -21.34 -5.65
CA ASP A 227 -13.11 -22.37 -4.67
C ASP A 227 -12.26 -22.18 -3.41
N LEU A 228 -12.88 -22.42 -2.25
CA LEU A 228 -12.24 -22.25 -0.96
C LEU A 228 -11.03 -23.19 -0.80
N SER A 229 -11.14 -24.47 -1.18
CA SER A 229 -10.06 -25.44 -1.05
C SER A 229 -8.86 -25.09 -1.93
N LEU A 230 -9.11 -24.61 -3.16
CA LEU A 230 -8.06 -24.09 -4.04
C LEU A 230 -7.35 -22.88 -3.43
N TYR A 231 -8.12 -21.95 -2.85
CA TYR A 231 -7.56 -20.77 -2.21
C TYR A 231 -6.68 -21.15 -1.02
N GLU A 232 -7.16 -22.04 -0.16
CA GLU A 232 -6.38 -22.55 0.98
C GLU A 232 -5.06 -23.20 0.54
N THR A 233 -5.11 -24.07 -0.48
CA THR A 233 -3.93 -24.76 -1.01
C THR A 233 -2.91 -23.75 -1.58
N ALA A 234 -3.38 -22.74 -2.32
CA ALA A 234 -2.51 -21.71 -2.88
C ALA A 234 -1.82 -20.87 -1.79
N LEU A 235 -2.56 -20.56 -0.72
CA LEU A 235 -2.03 -19.83 0.44
C LEU A 235 -0.98 -20.65 1.22
N GLU A 236 -1.20 -21.95 1.42
CA GLU A 236 -0.22 -22.84 2.04
C GLU A 236 1.09 -22.91 1.25
N HIS A 237 0.97 -23.11 -0.07
CA HIS A 237 2.13 -23.14 -0.95
C HIS A 237 2.94 -21.84 -0.85
N PHE A 238 2.26 -20.69 -0.90
CA PHE A 238 2.90 -19.38 -0.76
C PHE A 238 3.59 -19.19 0.59
N SER A 239 2.93 -19.59 1.69
CA SER A 239 3.53 -19.53 3.02
C SER A 239 4.79 -20.39 3.16
N THR A 240 4.85 -21.50 2.42
CA THR A 240 6.00 -22.41 2.40
C THR A 240 7.14 -21.85 1.54
N SER A 241 6.81 -21.25 0.39
CA SER A 241 7.79 -20.65 -0.52
C SER A 241 8.40 -19.35 0.04
N PHE A 242 7.63 -18.59 0.86
CA PHE A 242 8.03 -17.26 1.33
C PHE A 242 7.75 -17.04 2.83
N PRO A 243 8.29 -17.87 3.74
CA PRO A 243 7.91 -17.87 5.17
C PRO A 243 8.18 -16.54 5.91
N ASP A 244 9.11 -15.72 5.40
CA ASP A 244 9.49 -14.44 5.99
C ASP A 244 8.78 -13.23 5.34
N ALA A 245 7.97 -13.44 4.31
CA ALA A 245 7.29 -12.33 3.63
C ALA A 245 6.20 -11.73 4.53
N THR A 246 6.20 -10.41 4.69
CA THR A 246 5.19 -9.75 5.52
C THR A 246 3.77 -9.95 4.97
N SER A 247 3.64 -10.07 3.65
CA SER A 247 2.38 -10.41 2.96
C SER A 247 1.79 -11.74 3.44
N CYS A 248 2.62 -12.70 3.86
CA CYS A 248 2.14 -13.96 4.41
C CYS A 248 1.31 -13.75 5.67
N TYR A 249 1.68 -12.83 6.57
CA TYR A 249 0.88 -12.62 7.78
C TYR A 249 -0.53 -12.12 7.46
N ILE A 250 -0.66 -11.21 6.49
CA ILE A 250 -1.97 -10.72 6.03
C ILE A 250 -2.78 -11.86 5.43
N MET A 251 -2.20 -12.66 4.54
CA MET A 251 -2.91 -13.75 3.86
C MET A 251 -3.24 -14.93 4.79
N MET A 252 -2.35 -15.24 5.74
CA MET A 252 -2.57 -16.35 6.68
C MET A 252 -3.67 -16.03 7.70
N ILE A 253 -3.91 -14.76 8.01
CA ILE A 253 -5.06 -14.37 8.83
C ILE A 253 -6.36 -14.85 8.16
N ASP A 254 -6.53 -14.59 6.86
CA ASP A 254 -7.70 -15.05 6.10
C ASP A 254 -7.77 -16.58 6.07
N LEU A 255 -6.65 -17.26 5.79
CA LEU A 255 -6.59 -18.73 5.79
C LEU A 255 -7.03 -19.33 7.13
N TYR A 256 -6.48 -18.83 8.23
CA TYR A 256 -6.76 -19.35 9.57
C TYR A 256 -8.19 -19.04 10.02
N TYR A 257 -8.75 -17.91 9.59
CA TYR A 257 -10.16 -17.61 9.80
C TYR A 257 -11.05 -18.64 9.09
N LEU A 258 -10.79 -18.91 7.82
CA LEU A 258 -11.56 -19.84 6.99
C LEU A 258 -11.55 -21.27 7.54
N ARG A 259 -10.37 -21.73 7.99
CA ARG A 259 -10.20 -23.06 8.60
C ARG A 259 -10.64 -23.16 10.05
N LYS A 260 -11.09 -22.06 10.64
CA LYS A 260 -11.40 -21.97 12.07
C LYS A 260 -10.21 -22.30 12.98
N GLU A 261 -8.99 -22.10 12.48
CA GLU A 261 -7.72 -22.27 13.22
C GLU A 261 -7.39 -20.99 13.98
N TYR A 262 -8.31 -20.52 14.82
CA TYR A 262 -8.26 -19.18 15.40
C TYR A 262 -7.00 -18.89 16.21
N ASP A 263 -6.47 -19.88 16.93
CA ASP A 263 -5.21 -19.76 17.69
C ASP A 263 -4.03 -19.37 16.78
N LYS A 264 -3.96 -19.95 15.58
CA LYS A 264 -2.91 -19.61 14.61
C LYS A 264 -3.12 -18.22 14.04
N GLY A 265 -4.36 -17.81 13.79
CA GLY A 265 -4.62 -16.46 13.31
C GLY A 265 -4.41 -15.38 14.37
N PHE A 266 -4.63 -15.65 15.66
CA PHE A 266 -4.18 -14.74 16.72
C PHE A 266 -2.66 -14.57 16.72
N VAL A 267 -1.90 -15.66 16.56
CA VAL A 267 -0.43 -15.57 16.42
C VAL A 267 -0.02 -14.77 15.19
N ALA A 268 -0.71 -14.92 14.06
CA ALA A 268 -0.44 -14.13 12.85
C ALA A 268 -0.76 -12.64 13.05
N LEU A 269 -1.89 -12.33 13.70
CA LEU A 269 -2.27 -10.96 14.08
C LEU A 269 -1.24 -10.33 14.99
N ASP A 270 -0.78 -11.02 16.03
CA ASP A 270 0.22 -10.50 16.98
C ASP A 270 1.58 -10.22 16.31
N LYS A 271 1.99 -11.09 15.37
CA LYS A 271 3.20 -10.86 14.57
C LYS A 271 3.06 -9.61 13.70
N LEU A 272 1.93 -9.48 13.00
CA LEU A 272 1.64 -8.32 12.16
C LEU A 272 1.61 -7.03 12.99
N ASP A 273 0.90 -7.04 14.11
CA ASP A 273 0.77 -5.92 15.05
C ASP A 273 2.14 -5.45 15.55
N LYS A 274 3.01 -6.40 15.92
CA LYS A 274 4.39 -6.11 16.34
C LYS A 274 5.24 -5.49 15.22
N LEU A 275 5.10 -5.97 13.98
CA LEU A 275 5.83 -5.42 12.83
C LEU A 275 5.41 -3.97 12.53
N LEU A 276 4.12 -3.68 12.69
CA LEU A 276 3.55 -2.35 12.46
C LEU A 276 3.79 -1.40 13.64
N GLY A 277 4.03 -1.94 14.84
CA GLY A 277 4.16 -1.16 16.06
C GLY A 277 2.81 -0.75 16.65
N GLY A 278 1.76 -1.53 16.42
CA GLY A 278 0.40 -1.24 16.85
C GLY A 278 -0.53 -0.87 15.70
N ASP A 279 -1.66 -1.58 15.57
CA ASP A 279 -2.79 -1.15 14.74
C ASP A 279 -4.14 -1.59 15.34
N ALA A 280 -5.00 -0.62 15.65
CA ALA A 280 -6.32 -0.86 16.23
C ALA A 280 -7.24 -1.68 15.30
N VAL A 281 -7.09 -1.61 13.97
CA VAL A 281 -7.92 -2.41 13.06
C VAL A 281 -7.75 -3.92 13.30
N LEU A 282 -6.59 -4.34 13.80
CA LEU A 282 -6.32 -5.75 14.03
C LEU A 282 -7.21 -6.29 15.15
N ASP A 283 -7.63 -5.45 16.10
CA ASP A 283 -8.61 -5.84 17.10
C ASP A 283 -10.01 -6.05 16.51
N HIS A 284 -10.37 -5.38 15.41
CA HIS A 284 -11.61 -5.70 14.70
C HIS A 284 -11.55 -7.14 14.15
N ILE A 285 -10.40 -7.54 13.61
CA ILE A 285 -10.19 -8.90 13.11
C ILE A 285 -10.17 -9.90 14.28
N ARG A 286 -9.51 -9.59 15.40
CA ARG A 286 -9.58 -10.40 16.63
C ARG A 286 -11.03 -10.55 17.11
N GLY A 287 -11.82 -9.48 17.05
CA GLY A 287 -13.24 -9.49 17.38
C GLY A 287 -14.04 -10.43 16.49
N ASN A 288 -13.76 -10.47 15.19
CA ASN A 288 -14.37 -11.41 14.25
C ASN A 288 -13.99 -12.87 14.58
N PHE A 289 -12.72 -13.12 14.95
CA PHE A 289 -12.27 -14.45 15.39
C PHE A 289 -13.00 -14.92 16.65
N TYR A 290 -13.18 -14.05 17.64
CA TYR A 290 -13.95 -14.37 18.84
C TYR A 290 -15.43 -14.58 18.55
N LYS A 291 -16.01 -13.77 17.66
CA LYS A 291 -17.41 -13.91 17.23
C LYS A 291 -17.67 -15.29 16.65
N GLU A 292 -16.82 -15.76 15.72
CA GLU A 292 -16.97 -17.08 15.10
C GLU A 292 -16.77 -18.24 16.09
N GLN A 293 -16.03 -18.03 17.17
CA GLN A 293 -15.92 -18.97 18.30
C GLN A 293 -17.13 -18.93 19.25
N GLY A 294 -18.11 -18.04 19.04
CA GLY A 294 -19.23 -17.82 19.96
C GLY A 294 -18.86 -17.05 21.23
N LYS A 295 -17.63 -16.53 21.31
CA LYS A 295 -17.09 -15.74 22.45
C LYS A 295 -17.56 -14.29 22.36
N LYS A 296 -18.86 -14.09 22.62
CA LYS A 296 -19.56 -12.81 22.41
C LYS A 296 -18.96 -11.65 23.23
N ALA A 297 -18.58 -11.90 24.48
CA ALA A 297 -18.05 -10.86 25.36
C ALA A 297 -16.68 -10.36 24.90
N GLU A 298 -15.80 -11.27 24.52
CA GLU A 298 -14.46 -10.96 24.00
C GLU A 298 -14.54 -10.25 22.65
N SER A 299 -15.46 -10.69 21.78
CA SER A 299 -15.74 -10.03 20.51
C SER A 299 -16.22 -8.59 20.70
N LEU A 300 -17.18 -8.38 21.60
CA LEU A 300 -17.70 -7.04 21.93
C LEU A 300 -16.59 -6.12 22.47
N ALA A 301 -15.78 -6.61 23.41
CA ALA A 301 -14.67 -5.84 23.97
C ALA A 301 -13.65 -5.41 22.90
N CYS A 302 -13.38 -6.27 21.91
CA CYS A 302 -12.54 -5.92 20.78
C CYS A 302 -13.15 -4.79 19.94
N TYR A 303 -14.43 -4.90 19.57
CA TYR A 303 -15.09 -3.88 18.76
C TYR A 303 -15.24 -2.53 19.49
N GLU A 304 -15.52 -2.54 20.81
CA GLU A 304 -15.54 -1.34 21.66
C GLU A 304 -14.15 -0.68 21.71
N LYS A 305 -13.08 -1.47 21.82
CA LYS A 305 -11.70 -0.98 21.77
C LYS A 305 -11.40 -0.29 20.44
N VAL A 306 -11.77 -0.91 19.32
CA VAL A 306 -11.58 -0.28 17.99
C VAL A 306 -12.37 1.02 17.89
N TYR A 307 -13.63 1.05 18.34
CA TYR A 307 -14.45 2.26 18.30
C TYR A 307 -13.84 3.41 19.14
N HIS A 308 -13.21 3.10 20.27
CA HIS A 308 -12.51 4.09 21.08
C HIS A 308 -11.36 4.78 20.34
N PHE A 309 -10.57 4.02 19.54
CA PHE A 309 -9.43 4.56 18.80
C PHE A 309 -9.80 5.08 17.40
N GLU A 310 -10.85 4.52 16.79
CA GLU A 310 -11.26 4.73 15.41
C GLU A 310 -12.79 4.75 15.26
N PRO A 311 -13.48 5.77 15.78
CA PRO A 311 -14.95 5.82 15.81
C PRO A 311 -15.59 5.92 14.42
N THR A 312 -14.82 6.25 13.38
CA THR A 312 -15.29 6.39 12.00
C THR A 312 -15.11 5.13 11.15
N LEU A 313 -14.54 4.04 11.70
CA LEU A 313 -14.34 2.81 10.94
C LEU A 313 -15.67 2.07 10.73
N ALA A 314 -16.28 2.26 9.56
CA ALA A 314 -17.62 1.77 9.26
C ALA A 314 -17.78 0.25 9.43
N ALA A 315 -16.81 -0.54 8.96
CA ALA A 315 -16.78 -1.99 9.16
C ALA A 315 -16.85 -2.40 10.64
N ASN A 316 -16.10 -1.74 11.52
CA ASN A 316 -16.15 -2.01 12.95
C ASN A 316 -17.49 -1.57 13.57
N ASN A 317 -17.98 -0.40 13.17
CA ASN A 317 -19.25 0.11 13.68
C ASN A 317 -20.40 -0.84 13.38
N ARG A 318 -20.45 -1.47 12.19
CA ARG A 318 -21.44 -2.51 11.87
C ARG A 318 -21.35 -3.70 12.81
N SER A 319 -20.14 -4.21 13.03
CA SER A 319 -19.92 -5.34 13.94
C SER A 319 -20.30 -4.99 15.37
N LEU A 320 -19.98 -3.78 15.83
CA LEU A 320 -20.32 -3.30 17.16
C LEU A 320 -21.83 -3.13 17.35
N ILE A 321 -22.53 -2.52 16.40
CA ILE A 321 -24.00 -2.40 16.43
C ILE A 321 -24.64 -3.78 16.47
N THR A 322 -24.19 -4.69 15.60
CA THR A 322 -24.68 -6.07 15.58
C THR A 322 -24.44 -6.78 16.92
N ALA A 323 -23.27 -6.59 17.52
CA ALA A 323 -22.94 -7.19 18.81
C ALA A 323 -23.82 -6.64 19.95
N TYR A 324 -24.13 -5.34 19.95
CA TYR A 324 -25.07 -4.75 20.91
C TYR A 324 -26.49 -5.29 20.73
N GLU A 325 -27.00 -5.34 19.50
CA GLU A 325 -28.33 -5.89 19.20
C GLU A 325 -28.45 -7.38 19.60
N ASP A 326 -27.48 -8.19 19.19
CA ASP A 326 -27.46 -9.63 19.50
C ASP A 326 -27.20 -9.92 20.99
N GLY A 327 -26.69 -8.93 21.73
CA GLY A 327 -26.51 -8.93 23.19
C GLY A 327 -27.68 -8.34 23.97
N GLY A 328 -28.67 -7.75 23.30
CA GLY A 328 -29.84 -7.11 23.91
C GLY A 328 -29.64 -5.67 24.39
N ASP A 329 -28.46 -5.07 24.17
CA ASP A 329 -28.15 -3.68 24.55
C ASP A 329 -28.56 -2.69 23.44
N LYS A 330 -29.86 -2.69 23.13
CA LYS A 330 -30.45 -1.86 22.06
C LYS A 330 -30.23 -0.35 22.27
N ALA A 331 -30.10 0.08 23.52
CA ALA A 331 -29.85 1.48 23.85
C ALA A 331 -28.47 1.93 23.34
N LYS A 332 -27.43 1.10 23.53
CA LYS A 332 -26.10 1.40 22.99
C LYS A 332 -26.06 1.32 21.46
N ALA A 333 -26.74 0.36 20.85
CA ALA A 333 -26.86 0.29 19.39
C ALA A 333 -27.47 1.57 18.81
N TYR A 334 -28.59 2.03 19.38
CA TYR A 334 -29.26 3.27 18.96
C TYR A 334 -28.39 4.51 19.16
N ALA A 335 -27.72 4.62 20.32
CA ALA A 335 -26.81 5.73 20.60
C ALA A 335 -25.65 5.78 19.59
N LEU A 336 -25.05 4.63 19.29
CA LEU A 336 -23.96 4.52 18.33
C LEU A 336 -24.40 4.96 16.92
N VAL A 337 -25.55 4.47 16.42
CA VAL A 337 -26.08 4.90 15.12
C VAL A 337 -26.37 6.40 15.10
N THR A 338 -26.92 6.94 16.20
CA THR A 338 -27.21 8.36 16.33
C THR A 338 -25.94 9.21 16.29
N ASP A 339 -24.87 8.77 16.93
CA ASP A 339 -23.59 9.46 16.92
C ASP A 339 -22.91 9.39 15.55
N MET A 340 -22.98 8.23 14.88
CA MET A 340 -22.46 8.06 13.54
C MET A 340 -23.14 8.98 12.52
N LYS A 341 -24.46 9.15 12.60
CA LYS A 341 -25.24 10.06 11.75
C LYS A 341 -24.80 11.53 11.84
N LYS A 342 -24.05 11.92 12.89
CA LYS A 342 -23.46 13.27 13.04
C LYS A 342 -22.14 13.44 12.28
N THR A 343 -21.54 12.35 11.81
CA THR A 343 -20.24 12.36 11.14
C THR A 343 -20.40 12.47 9.63
N ALA A 344 -19.49 13.17 8.96
CA ALA A 344 -19.49 13.28 7.50
C ALA A 344 -19.20 11.95 6.78
N ALA A 345 -18.67 10.95 7.49
CA ALA A 345 -18.37 9.62 6.96
C ALA A 345 -19.59 8.69 6.92
N PHE A 346 -20.74 9.09 7.46
CA PHE A 346 -21.94 8.25 7.46
C PHE A 346 -22.73 8.38 6.16
N HIS A 347 -22.89 7.25 5.47
CA HIS A 347 -23.81 7.12 4.34
C HIS A 347 -24.83 6.01 4.64
N GLU A 348 -26.12 6.33 4.56
CA GLU A 348 -27.19 5.38 4.88
C GLU A 348 -27.14 4.11 4.00
N SER A 349 -26.73 4.27 2.73
CA SER A 349 -26.56 3.18 1.77
C SER A 349 -25.62 2.09 2.27
N ASP A 350 -24.59 2.49 3.02
CA ASP A 350 -23.63 1.56 3.57
C ASP A 350 -24.39 0.62 4.51
N TYR A 351 -25.13 1.14 5.47
CA TYR A 351 -25.79 0.35 6.51
C TYR A 351 -27.13 -0.29 6.09
N SER A 352 -27.41 -0.38 4.80
CA SER A 352 -28.71 -0.85 4.27
C SER A 352 -29.08 -2.28 4.68
N ASP A 353 -28.13 -3.20 4.68
CA ASP A 353 -28.26 -4.58 5.17
C ASP A 353 -28.53 -4.61 6.69
N LEU A 354 -27.77 -3.80 7.44
CA LEU A 354 -27.91 -3.69 8.89
C LEU A 354 -29.30 -3.15 9.28
N PHE A 355 -29.77 -2.09 8.63
CA PHE A 355 -31.09 -1.52 8.88
C PHE A 355 -32.23 -2.41 8.38
N SER A 356 -31.98 -3.26 7.38
CA SER A 356 -32.94 -4.29 6.99
C SER A 356 -33.09 -5.36 8.08
N LYS A 357 -31.98 -5.73 8.73
CA LYS A 357 -31.98 -6.68 9.87
C LYS A 357 -32.54 -6.07 11.16
N TYR A 358 -32.27 -4.79 11.41
CA TYR A 358 -32.68 -4.05 12.60
C TYR A 358 -33.42 -2.74 12.22
N PRO A 359 -34.69 -2.81 11.81
CA PRO A 359 -35.43 -1.65 11.30
C PRO A 359 -35.59 -0.51 12.31
N ASP A 360 -35.59 -0.81 13.61
CA ASP A 360 -35.75 0.17 14.69
C ASP A 360 -34.54 1.13 14.81
N LEU A 361 -33.40 0.81 14.18
CA LEU A 361 -32.20 1.64 14.17
C LEU A 361 -32.16 2.66 13.04
N LYS A 362 -33.03 2.50 12.02
CA LYS A 362 -33.12 3.42 10.90
C LYS A 362 -33.67 4.76 11.35
#